data_AF-A0A1A8GW87-F1
#
_entry.id   AF-A0A1A8GW87-F1
#
_cell.length_a   1.000
_cell.length_b   1.000
_cell.length_c   1.000
_cell.angle_alpha   90.00
_cell.angle_beta   90.00
_cell.angle_gamma   90.00
#
_symmetry.space_group_name_H-M   'P 1'
#
loop_
_entity.id
_entity.type
_entity.pdbx_description
1 polymer ?
#
loop_
_entity_poly.entity_id
_entity_poly.type
_entity_poly.pdbx_seq_one_letter_code
_entity_poly.pdbx_strand_id
1 'polypeptide(L)'
;PVEIKQKMETPSGGLWNNPRLSRSRKEALDMQRLRKEESVLTSQQREQTNHSKVEAASRPVTSSLLRESIQRHQPQTSRRRCAETCRLNYEQEKFCPGPTRDLEKEKRRLQSIFAVGKEESSSSESPRKTPVQEPEASEIDHFQEVLNEIEE
;
A
#
# COMPACT_ATOMS: atom_id res chain seq x y z
N PRO A 1 -51.33 41.91 -5.92
CA PRO A 1 -50.11 41.25 -6.43
C PRO A 1 -48.90 41.55 -5.53
N VAL A 2 -48.56 40.62 -4.63
CA VAL A 2 -47.36 40.72 -3.79
C VAL A 2 -46.56 39.44 -4.01
N GLU A 3 -45.41 39.56 -4.67
CA GLU A 3 -44.49 38.47 -4.96
C GLU A 3 -43.64 38.15 -3.72
N ILE A 4 -43.83 36.97 -3.13
CA ILE A 4 -42.97 36.47 -2.05
C ILE A 4 -41.91 35.57 -2.70
N LYS A 5 -40.67 36.07 -2.83
CA LYS A 5 -39.52 35.24 -3.22
C LYS A 5 -39.15 34.31 -2.06
N GLN A 6 -39.45 33.02 -2.20
CA GLN A 6 -38.88 31.97 -1.36
C GLN A 6 -37.41 31.77 -1.72
N LYS A 7 -36.52 32.00 -0.76
CA LYS A 7 -35.09 31.69 -0.87
C LYS A 7 -34.90 30.25 -0.42
N MET A 8 -34.56 29.34 -1.34
CA MET A 8 -34.16 27.98 -0.98
C MET A 8 -32.74 28.01 -0.41
N GLU A 9 -32.57 27.58 0.84
CA GLU A 9 -31.28 27.23 1.41
C GLU A 9 -31.00 25.74 1.15
N THR A 10 -29.86 25.42 0.55
CA THR A 10 -29.42 24.04 0.33
C THR A 10 -28.60 23.55 1.53
N PRO A 11 -28.80 22.30 2.00
CA PRO A 11 -28.02 21.74 3.09
C PRO A 11 -26.61 21.41 2.59
N SER A 12 -25.63 22.22 3.00
CA SER A 12 -24.21 21.91 2.83
C SER A 12 -23.81 20.80 3.80
N GLY A 13 -23.83 19.55 3.34
CA GLY A 13 -23.44 18.38 4.13
C GLY A 13 -22.60 17.42 3.28
N GLY A 14 -21.27 17.51 3.41
CA GLY A 14 -20.33 16.71 2.62
C GLY A 14 -20.14 15.27 3.10
N LEU A 15 -19.48 14.47 2.25
CA LEU A 15 -19.14 13.04 2.27
C LEU A 15 -18.64 12.43 3.60
N TRP A 16 -18.33 13.26 4.60
CA TRP A 16 -17.76 12.82 5.88
C TRP A 16 -18.78 12.69 7.01
N ASN A 17 -20.07 12.96 6.74
CA ASN A 17 -21.11 12.70 7.70
C ASN A 17 -21.55 11.23 7.63
N ASN A 18 -20.98 10.41 8.52
CA ASN A 18 -21.35 9.01 8.65
C ASN A 18 -21.98 8.76 10.04
N PRO A 19 -23.32 8.69 10.15
CA PRO A 19 -23.96 8.36 11.41
C PRO A 19 -23.76 6.86 11.66
N ARG A 20 -22.87 6.51 12.59
CA ARG A 20 -22.58 5.11 12.91
C ARG A 20 -23.87 4.42 13.37
N LEU A 21 -24.25 3.35 12.68
CA LEU A 21 -25.29 2.42 13.11
C LEU A 21 -24.89 1.84 14.46
N SER A 22 -25.66 2.16 15.50
CA SER A 22 -25.45 1.59 16.83
C SER A 22 -25.86 0.12 16.81
N ARG A 23 -24.90 -0.77 16.59
CA ARG A 23 -25.04 -2.16 17.04
C ARG A 23 -25.51 -2.12 18.50
N SER A 24 -26.54 -2.91 18.84
CA SER A 24 -27.29 -2.81 20.09
C SER A 24 -26.36 -2.55 21.27
N ARG A 25 -26.51 -1.38 21.88
CA ARG A 25 -25.67 -0.88 22.99
C ARG A 25 -25.49 -1.92 24.10
N LYS A 26 -26.48 -2.80 24.27
CA LYS A 26 -26.45 -3.90 25.25
C LYS A 26 -25.35 -4.93 24.94
N GLU A 27 -25.24 -5.40 23.69
CA GLU A 27 -24.19 -6.36 23.28
C GLU A 27 -22.80 -5.77 23.48
N ALA A 28 -22.62 -4.48 23.13
CA ALA A 28 -21.34 -3.81 23.27
C ALA A 28 -20.89 -3.70 24.74
N LEU A 29 -21.83 -3.41 25.65
CA LEU A 29 -21.55 -3.34 27.08
C LEU A 29 -21.28 -4.73 27.67
N ASP A 30 -21.99 -5.76 27.20
CA ASP A 30 -21.81 -7.13 27.68
C ASP A 30 -20.44 -7.69 27.24
N MET A 31 -20.05 -7.45 25.99
CA MET A 31 -18.70 -7.76 25.49
C MET A 31 -17.61 -7.02 26.27
N GLN A 32 -17.85 -5.77 26.66
CA GLN A 32 -16.90 -5.02 27.48
C GLN A 32 -16.78 -5.61 28.89
N ARG A 33 -17.88 -6.09 29.47
CA ARG A 33 -17.91 -6.76 30.78
C ARG A 33 -17.11 -8.07 30.75
N LEU A 34 -17.40 -8.95 29.80
CA LEU A 34 -16.69 -10.23 29.66
C LEU A 34 -15.18 -10.04 29.53
N ARG A 35 -14.74 -9.08 28.71
CA ARG A 35 -13.31 -8.77 28.56
C ARG A 35 -12.66 -8.33 29.88
N LYS A 36 -13.37 -7.58 30.72
CA LYS A 36 -12.86 -7.18 32.04
C LYS A 36 -12.72 -8.39 32.96
N GLU A 37 -13.72 -9.25 33.00
CA GLU A 37 -13.70 -10.47 33.81
C GLU A 37 -12.55 -11.41 33.40
N GLU A 38 -12.36 -11.64 32.10
CA GLU A 38 -11.24 -12.44 31.57
C GLU A 38 -9.87 -11.83 31.90
N SER A 39 -9.76 -10.50 31.90
CA SER A 39 -8.50 -9.83 32.21
C SER A 39 -8.08 -10.03 33.67
N VAL A 40 -9.05 -10.11 34.59
CA VAL A 40 -8.78 -10.35 36.03
C VAL A 40 -8.22 -11.75 36.23
N LEU A 41 -8.83 -12.76 35.61
CA LEU A 41 -8.36 -14.15 35.70
C LEU A 41 -6.93 -14.30 35.13
N THR A 42 -6.66 -13.63 34.01
CA THR A 42 -5.33 -13.64 33.39
C THR A 42 -4.28 -12.97 34.28
N SER A 43 -4.63 -11.84 34.91
CA SER A 43 -3.74 -11.16 35.85
C SER A 43 -3.46 -12.03 37.07
N GLN A 44 -4.49 -12.66 37.64
CA GLN A 44 -4.34 -13.54 38.79
C GLN A 44 -3.45 -14.75 38.49
N GLN A 45 -3.62 -15.39 37.33
CA GLN A 45 -2.75 -16.48 36.91
C GLN A 45 -1.29 -16.01 36.74
N ARG A 46 -1.09 -14.80 36.21
CA ARG A 46 0.25 -14.21 36.07
C ARG A 46 0.90 -13.98 37.43
N GLU A 47 0.15 -13.49 38.41
CA GLU A 47 0.65 -13.29 39.76
C GLU A 47 1.04 -14.62 40.40
N GLN A 48 0.20 -15.66 40.34
CA GLN A 48 0.55 -16.98 40.87
C GLN A 48 1.82 -17.57 40.22
N THR A 49 1.98 -17.42 38.91
CA THR A 49 3.18 -17.91 38.21
C THR A 49 4.44 -17.11 38.55
N ASN A 50 4.31 -15.84 38.94
CA ASN A 50 5.43 -15.03 39.38
C ASN A 50 5.78 -15.33 40.84
N HIS A 51 4.78 -15.46 41.73
CA HIS A 51 5.00 -15.83 43.13
C HIS A 51 5.68 -17.20 43.25
N SER A 52 5.25 -18.22 42.49
CA SER A 52 5.89 -19.55 42.53
C SER A 52 7.35 -19.54 42.04
N LYS A 53 7.71 -18.67 41.08
CA LYS A 53 9.11 -18.48 40.66
C LYS A 53 9.97 -17.84 41.75
N VAL A 54 9.39 -16.90 42.50
CA VAL A 54 10.11 -16.22 43.61
C VAL A 54 10.30 -17.19 44.78
N GLU A 55 9.31 -18.04 45.09
CA GLU A 55 9.44 -19.09 46.12
C GLU A 55 10.48 -20.16 45.73
N ALA A 56 10.53 -20.56 44.45
CA ALA A 56 11.57 -21.48 43.96
C ALA A 56 12.98 -20.88 44.07
N ALA A 57 13.11 -19.56 43.96
CA ALA A 57 14.38 -18.84 44.09
C ALA A 57 14.82 -18.58 45.54
N SER A 58 13.94 -18.79 46.53
CA SER A 58 14.24 -18.55 47.96
C SER A 58 14.52 -19.83 48.76
N ARG A 59 14.46 -21.02 48.15
CA ARG A 59 15.00 -22.26 48.75
C ARG A 59 16.54 -22.20 48.72
N PRO A 60 17.25 -22.31 49.85
CA PRO A 60 18.71 -22.17 49.86
C PRO A 60 19.34 -23.42 49.25
N VAL A 61 20.06 -23.24 48.14
CA VAL A 61 20.85 -24.30 47.49
C VAL A 61 22.30 -24.13 47.93
N THR A 62 22.76 -25.01 48.83
CA THR A 62 24.18 -25.24 49.05
C THR A 62 24.77 -26.05 47.90
N SER A 63 26.04 -25.75 47.60
CA SER A 63 27.00 -26.47 46.77
C SER A 63 26.74 -26.58 45.25
N SER A 64 27.52 -25.78 44.53
CA SER A 64 28.31 -26.14 43.34
C SER A 64 28.00 -27.48 42.65
N LEU A 65 27.56 -27.41 41.39
CA LEU A 65 28.28 -27.89 40.20
C LEU A 65 27.33 -27.90 38.99
N LEU A 66 27.88 -27.51 37.84
CA LEU A 66 27.44 -27.90 36.49
C LEU A 66 25.94 -27.73 36.16
N ARG A 67 25.61 -26.58 35.57
CA ARG A 67 24.73 -26.59 34.40
C ARG A 67 25.18 -25.50 33.45
N GLU A 68 25.81 -25.92 32.37
CA GLU A 68 26.00 -25.14 31.16
C GLU A 68 24.61 -24.84 30.58
N SER A 69 23.91 -23.88 31.19
CA SER A 69 22.64 -23.44 30.68
C SER A 69 22.94 -22.35 29.66
N ILE A 70 22.94 -22.76 28.40
CA ILE A 70 22.65 -21.96 27.20
C ILE A 70 22.17 -20.56 27.62
N GLN A 71 22.99 -19.55 27.34
CA GLN A 71 22.59 -18.15 27.49
C GLN A 71 21.35 -17.95 26.61
N ARG A 72 20.18 -18.16 27.20
CA ARG A 72 18.90 -17.80 26.62
C ARG A 72 18.92 -16.28 26.63
N HIS A 73 19.34 -15.70 25.52
CA HIS A 73 19.19 -14.27 25.28
C HIS A 73 17.75 -13.92 25.65
N GLN A 74 17.61 -13.17 26.75
CA GLN A 74 16.39 -12.42 27.05
C GLN A 74 15.98 -11.75 25.73
N PRO A 75 14.73 -11.89 25.26
CA PRO A 75 14.30 -11.14 24.11
C PRO A 75 14.50 -9.67 24.48
N GLN A 76 15.53 -9.05 23.89
CA GLN A 76 15.72 -7.61 23.99
C GLN A 76 14.41 -7.03 23.52
N THR A 77 13.65 -6.45 24.45
CA THR A 77 12.45 -5.72 24.10
C THR A 77 12.93 -4.67 23.11
N SER A 78 12.49 -4.76 21.85
CA SER A 78 12.85 -3.76 20.87
C SER A 78 12.38 -2.42 21.42
N ARG A 79 13.35 -1.59 21.87
CA ARG A 79 13.07 -0.29 22.46
C ARG A 79 12.50 0.57 21.34
N ARG A 80 11.17 0.57 21.21
CA ARG A 80 10.49 1.37 20.21
C ARG A 80 10.88 2.83 20.46
N ARG A 81 11.42 3.48 19.43
CA ARG A 81 11.74 4.91 19.48
C ARG A 81 10.45 5.68 19.82
N CYS A 82 10.54 6.70 20.66
CA CYS A 82 9.39 7.53 20.95
C CYS A 82 8.95 8.27 19.67
N ALA A 83 7.68 8.68 19.61
CA ALA A 83 7.10 9.27 18.41
C ALA A 83 7.89 10.50 17.92
N GLU A 84 8.47 11.26 18.85
CA GLU A 84 9.31 12.42 18.54
C GLU A 84 10.61 11.99 17.84
N THR A 85 11.34 11.00 18.36
CA THR A 85 12.56 10.49 17.69
C THR A 85 12.25 9.83 16.35
N CYS A 86 11.07 9.23 16.17
CA CYS A 86 10.66 8.73 14.84
C CYS A 86 10.43 9.86 13.84
N ARG A 87 9.77 10.96 14.26
CA ARG A 87 9.51 12.13 13.39
C ARG A 87 10.79 12.86 13.01
N LEU A 88 11.75 12.99 13.94
CA LEU A 88 13.02 13.68 13.68
C LEU A 88 13.92 12.94 12.68
N ASN A 89 13.73 11.63 12.48
CA ASN A 89 14.54 10.82 11.57
C ASN A 89 13.79 10.41 10.30
N TYR A 90 12.57 10.94 10.08
CA TYR A 90 11.81 10.73 8.85
C TYR A 90 11.78 12.04 8.07
N GLU A 91 12.77 12.25 7.22
CA GLU A 91 12.62 13.19 6.12
C GLU A 91 11.57 12.59 5.19
N GLN A 92 10.36 13.16 5.17
CA GLN A 92 9.35 12.73 4.22
C GLN A 92 9.80 13.19 2.84
N GLU A 93 10.10 12.23 1.97
CA GLU A 93 10.27 12.49 0.55
C GLU A 93 9.00 13.19 0.05
N LYS A 94 9.16 14.38 -0.53
CA LYS A 94 8.04 15.12 -1.09
C LYS A 94 7.57 14.35 -2.32
N PHE A 95 6.27 14.07 -2.38
CA PHE A 95 5.67 13.51 -3.58
C PHE A 95 5.87 14.49 -4.74
N CYS A 96 6.67 14.06 -5.72
CA CYS A 96 6.89 14.78 -6.96
C CYS A 96 6.12 14.03 -8.05
N PRO A 97 4.89 14.46 -8.41
CA PRO A 97 4.18 13.83 -9.51
C PRO A 97 5.04 13.93 -10.77
N GLY A 98 5.07 12.84 -11.55
CA GLY A 98 5.72 12.85 -12.85
C GLY A 98 5.08 13.89 -13.79
N PRO A 99 5.75 14.23 -14.91
CA PRO A 99 5.20 15.15 -15.90
C PRO A 99 3.79 14.73 -16.33
N THR A 100 2.83 15.66 -16.26
CA THR A 100 1.46 15.42 -16.70
C THR A 100 1.48 15.05 -18.19
N ARG A 101 0.77 13.97 -18.57
CA ARG A 101 0.58 13.63 -19.99
C ARG A 101 -0.22 14.74 -20.66
N ASP A 102 0.17 15.11 -21.89
CA ASP A 102 -0.54 16.13 -22.66
C ASP A 102 -1.98 15.65 -22.97
N LEU A 103 -2.95 16.32 -22.36
CA LEU A 103 -4.37 15.99 -22.46
C LEU A 103 -4.92 16.23 -23.88
N GLU A 104 -4.40 17.21 -24.61
CA GLU A 104 -4.83 17.48 -25.98
C GLU A 104 -4.31 16.43 -26.95
N LYS A 105 -3.05 16.00 -26.76
CA LYS A 105 -2.47 14.89 -27.50
C LYS A 105 -3.25 13.59 -27.28
N GLU A 106 -3.57 13.28 -26.03
CA GLU A 106 -4.36 12.09 -25.71
C GLU A 106 -5.78 12.18 -26.28
N LYS A 107 -6.42 13.35 -26.24
CA LYS A 107 -7.73 13.57 -26.85
C LYS A 107 -7.70 13.30 -28.36
N ARG A 108 -6.71 13.83 -29.08
CA ARG A 108 -6.57 13.59 -30.53
C ARG A 108 -6.32 12.12 -30.85
N ARG A 109 -5.40 11.47 -30.11
CA ARG A 109 -5.12 10.04 -30.23
C ARG A 109 -6.40 9.20 -30.11
N LEU A 110 -7.21 9.46 -29.08
CA LEU A 110 -8.46 8.74 -28.85
C LEU A 110 -9.50 9.02 -29.94
N GLN A 111 -9.58 10.27 -30.41
CA GLN A 111 -10.46 10.63 -31.52
C GLN A 111 -10.08 9.89 -32.82
N SER A 112 -8.79 9.79 -33.14
CA SER A 112 -8.31 9.05 -34.32
C SER A 112 -8.65 7.55 -34.24
N ILE A 113 -8.47 6.94 -33.05
CA ILE A 113 -8.83 5.55 -32.82
C ILE A 113 -10.33 5.34 -32.99
N PHE A 114 -11.18 6.22 -32.46
CA PHE A 114 -12.62 6.07 -32.59
C PHE A 114 -13.16 6.37 -33.99
N ALA A 115 -12.52 7.27 -34.73
CA ALA A 115 -12.94 7.62 -36.08
C ALA A 115 -12.45 6.64 -37.15
N VAL A 116 -11.18 6.24 -37.09
CA VAL A 116 -10.48 5.50 -38.16
C VAL A 116 -10.01 4.11 -37.70
N GLY A 117 -10.01 3.83 -36.39
CA GLY A 117 -9.53 2.55 -35.85
C GLY A 117 -8.00 2.45 -35.78
N LYS A 118 -7.27 3.54 -36.04
CA LYS A 118 -5.80 3.58 -36.04
C LYS A 118 -5.30 4.65 -35.08
N GLU A 119 -4.15 4.40 -34.47
CA GLU A 119 -3.48 5.40 -33.64
C GLU A 119 -2.85 6.47 -34.54
N GLU A 120 -3.12 7.74 -34.26
CA GLU A 120 -2.40 8.84 -34.91
C GLU A 120 -0.98 8.89 -34.33
N SER A 121 0.02 8.53 -35.14
CA SER A 121 1.42 8.73 -34.79
C SER A 121 1.69 10.23 -34.74
N SER A 122 1.52 10.82 -33.55
CA SER A 122 2.07 12.15 -33.32
C SER A 122 3.54 12.09 -33.69
N SER A 123 3.95 12.87 -34.68
CA SER A 123 5.34 12.99 -35.13
C SER A 123 6.17 13.64 -34.01
N SER A 124 6.47 12.81 -33.02
CA SER A 124 7.42 12.99 -31.93
C SER A 124 7.89 11.57 -31.57
N GLU A 125 8.14 10.77 -32.58
CA GLU A 125 9.06 9.66 -32.46
C GLU A 125 10.40 10.33 -32.19
N SER A 126 10.79 10.41 -30.91
CA SER A 126 12.20 10.59 -30.58
C SER A 126 12.94 9.57 -31.44
N PRO A 127 13.99 9.95 -32.20
CA PRO A 127 14.81 8.95 -32.84
C PRO A 127 15.45 8.15 -31.71
N ARG A 128 14.82 7.03 -31.34
CA ARG A 128 15.57 5.92 -30.78
C ARG A 128 16.55 5.65 -31.89
N LYS A 129 17.84 5.92 -31.61
CA LYS A 129 18.95 5.64 -32.50
C LYS A 129 18.69 4.29 -33.15
N THR A 130 18.21 4.30 -34.38
CA THR A 130 18.42 3.21 -35.30
C THR A 130 19.94 3.16 -35.45
N PRO A 131 20.61 2.05 -35.12
CA PRO A 131 21.95 1.89 -35.64
C PRO A 131 21.78 1.94 -37.16
N VAL A 132 22.53 2.85 -37.78
CA VAL A 132 22.67 3.02 -39.23
C VAL A 132 22.65 1.64 -39.87
N GLN A 133 21.57 1.29 -40.56
CA GLN A 133 21.61 0.24 -41.57
C GLN A 133 21.86 0.97 -42.89
N GLU A 134 22.93 0.54 -43.54
CA GLU A 134 23.32 0.89 -44.91
C GLU A 134 22.14 0.87 -45.89
N PRO A 135 22.23 1.61 -47.01
CA PRO A 135 21.10 1.75 -47.91
C PRO A 135 20.76 0.43 -48.60
N GLU A 136 19.46 0.16 -48.70
CA GLU A 136 18.80 -0.40 -49.88
C GLU A 136 19.48 -1.62 -50.54
N ALA A 137 19.20 -2.81 -49.98
CA ALA A 137 18.85 -3.93 -50.83
C ALA A 137 17.43 -4.32 -50.42
N SER A 138 16.45 -3.91 -51.22
CA SER A 138 15.10 -4.46 -51.13
C SER A 138 15.25 -5.98 -51.13
N GLU A 139 14.92 -6.63 -50.02
CA GLU A 139 14.88 -8.08 -49.91
C GLU A 139 13.89 -8.55 -50.97
N ILE A 140 14.40 -9.01 -52.11
CA ILE A 140 13.56 -9.48 -53.21
C ILE A 140 12.75 -10.63 -52.61
N ASP A 141 11.42 -10.52 -52.67
CA ASP A 141 10.54 -11.59 -52.21
C ASP A 141 11.01 -12.90 -52.85
N HIS A 142 11.19 -13.95 -52.05
CA HIS A 142 11.73 -15.24 -52.53
C HIS A 142 10.89 -15.79 -53.70
N PHE A 143 9.59 -15.45 -53.77
CA PHE A 143 8.76 -15.80 -54.92
C PHE A 143 9.14 -15.04 -56.20
N GLN A 144 9.57 -13.79 -56.08
CA GLN A 144 10.00 -12.98 -57.21
C GLN A 144 11.34 -13.47 -57.79
N GLU A 145 12.24 -13.96 -56.95
CA GLU A 145 13.49 -14.58 -57.40
C GLU A 145 13.22 -15.83 -58.26
N VAL A 146 12.35 -16.72 -57.78
CA VAL A 146 11.96 -17.93 -58.52
C VAL A 146 11.27 -17.60 -59.86
N LEU A 147 10.43 -16.56 -59.90
CA LEU A 147 9.81 -16.12 -61.16
C LEU A 147 10.86 -15.65 -62.16
N ASN A 148 11.86 -14.90 -61.71
CA ASN A 148 12.92 -14.40 -62.58
C ASN A 148 13.78 -15.55 -63.15
N GLU A 149 14.06 -16.60 -62.35
CA GLU A 149 14.82 -17.78 -62.82
C GLU A 149 14.07 -18.57 -63.90
N ILE A 150 12.74 -18.64 -63.81
CA ILE A 150 11.93 -19.38 -64.81
C ILE A 150 11.83 -18.60 -66.14
N GLU A 151 11.91 -17.26 -66.09
CA GLU A 151 11.83 -16.41 -67.28
C GLU A 151 13.15 -16.29 -68.06
N GLU A 152 14.29 -16.66 -67.46
CA GLU A 152 15.62 -16.71 -68.10
C GLU A 152 15.85 -18.01 -68.90
#